data_AF-A0A2M7J660-F1
#
_entry.id   AF-A0A2M7J660-F1
#
_cell.length_a   1.000
_cell.length_b   1.000
_cell.length_c   1.000
_cell.angle_alpha   90.00
_cell.angle_beta   90.00
_cell.angle_gamma   90.00
#
_symmetry.space_group_name_H-M   'P 1'
#
loop_
_entity.id
_entity.type
_entity.pdbx_description
1 polymer ?
#
loop_
_entity_poly.entity_id
_entity_poly.type
_entity_poly.pdbx_seq_one_letter_code
_entity_poly.pdbx_strand_id
1 'polypeptide(L)'
;MGSKKYSDEQSVRSVALSAFGLLRDPITKAQYRAYLEATEQTVSDENRAEAKANHPVVNVSWYDAVRFCNWLSIANGREAV
;
A
#
# COMPACT_ATOMS: atom_id res chain seq x y z
N MET A 1 -12.13 3.65 17.78
CA MET A 1 -11.15 2.63 17.36
C MET A 1 -10.85 1.72 18.54
N GLY A 2 -10.67 0.41 18.30
CA GLY A 2 -10.41 -0.60 19.35
C GLY A 2 -11.59 -1.54 19.63
N SER A 3 -11.34 -2.61 20.38
CA SER A 3 -12.26 -3.71 20.69
C SER A 3 -11.81 -4.45 21.98
N LYS A 4 -12.70 -5.23 22.60
CA LYS A 4 -12.37 -6.06 23.79
C LYS A 4 -12.17 -7.55 23.47
N LYS A 5 -12.08 -7.92 22.18
CA LYS A 5 -12.04 -9.31 21.74
C LYS A 5 -10.67 -9.96 21.93
N TYR A 6 -9.60 -9.27 21.56
CA TYR A 6 -8.21 -9.70 21.76
C TYR A 6 -7.42 -8.67 22.58
N SER A 7 -6.36 -9.11 23.25
CA SER A 7 -5.59 -8.28 24.21
C SER A 7 -4.85 -7.11 23.56
N ASP A 8 -4.53 -7.22 22.28
CA ASP A 8 -3.77 -6.25 21.47
C ASP A 8 -4.66 -5.26 20.71
N GLU A 9 -5.99 -5.45 20.70
CA GLU A 9 -6.91 -4.55 20.00
C GLU A 9 -7.15 -3.20 20.71
N GLN A 10 -6.67 -3.04 21.95
CA GLN A 10 -6.94 -1.93 22.88
C GLN A 10 -8.44 -1.63 23.09
N SER A 11 -8.80 -1.09 24.25
CA SER A 11 -10.21 -0.73 24.50
C SER A 11 -10.74 0.33 23.52
N VAL A 12 -12.03 0.23 23.18
CA VAL A 12 -12.74 1.21 22.34
C VAL A 12 -12.49 2.64 22.83
N ARG A 13 -11.99 3.51 21.95
CA ARG A 13 -11.69 4.93 22.22
C ARG A 13 -12.00 5.84 21.03
N SER A 14 -12.27 7.12 21.32
CA SER A 14 -12.41 8.17 20.32
C SER A 14 -11.04 8.61 19.79
N VAL A 15 -10.97 8.89 18.50
CA VAL A 15 -9.78 9.41 17.80
C VAL A 15 -10.23 10.57 16.93
N ALA A 16 -9.63 11.74 17.11
CA ALA A 16 -9.88 12.89 16.25
C ALA A 16 -8.99 12.78 14.99
N LEU A 17 -9.61 12.92 13.82
CA LEU A 17 -8.93 12.84 12.52
C LEU A 17 -9.28 14.09 11.71
N SER A 18 -8.29 14.68 11.06
CA SER A 18 -8.51 15.65 9.97
C SER A 18 -9.09 14.95 8.76
N ALA A 19 -9.61 15.69 7.78
CA ALA A 19 -10.06 15.10 6.52
C ALA A 19 -8.88 14.46 5.76
N PHE A 20 -9.09 13.25 5.24
CA PHE A 20 -8.11 12.52 4.45
C PHE A 20 -8.79 11.65 3.39
N GLY A 21 -8.04 11.28 2.35
CA GLY A 21 -8.46 10.35 1.33
C GLY A 21 -7.94 8.94 1.62
N LEU A 22 -8.74 7.94 1.29
CA LEU A 22 -8.32 6.55 1.24
C LEU A 22 -8.71 5.98 -0.12
N LEU A 23 -7.89 5.06 -0.63
CA LEU A 23 -8.25 4.29 -1.80
C LEU A 23 -9.48 3.42 -1.49
N ARG A 24 -10.37 3.32 -2.47
CA ARG A 24 -11.55 2.44 -2.39
C ARG A 24 -11.15 0.98 -2.39
N ASP A 25 -10.18 0.64 -3.25
CA ASP A 25 -9.71 -0.71 -3.50
C ASP A 25 -8.22 -0.82 -3.14
N PRO A 26 -7.74 -2.01 -2.73
CA PRO A 26 -6.31 -2.26 -2.55
C PRO A 26 -5.53 -2.02 -3.83
N ILE A 27 -4.23 -1.72 -3.69
CA ILE A 27 -3.32 -1.61 -4.83
C ILE A 27 -3.25 -2.95 -5.57
N THR A 28 -3.44 -2.90 -6.90
CA THR A 28 -3.43 -4.09 -7.74
C THR A 28 -2.02 -4.49 -8.15
N LYS A 29 -1.84 -5.74 -8.58
CA LYS A 29 -0.58 -6.20 -9.20
C LYS A 29 -0.15 -5.33 -10.38
N ALA A 30 -1.10 -4.93 -11.24
CA ALA A 30 -0.81 -4.08 -12.39
C ALA A 30 -0.25 -2.71 -11.97
N GLN A 31 -0.84 -2.08 -10.95
CA GLN A 31 -0.38 -0.79 -10.43
C GLN A 31 1.01 -0.90 -9.80
N TYR A 32 1.25 -1.96 -9.02
CA TYR A 32 2.55 -2.18 -8.41
C TYR A 32 3.63 -2.51 -9.45
N ARG A 33 3.28 -3.22 -10.54
CA ARG A 33 4.22 -3.51 -11.63
C ARG A 33 4.72 -2.25 -12.33
N ALA A 34 3.85 -1.27 -12.57
CA ALA A 34 4.26 0.02 -13.14
C ALA A 34 5.34 0.72 -12.30
N TYR A 35 5.27 0.59 -10.97
CA TYR A 35 6.32 1.07 -10.07
C TYR A 35 7.62 0.28 -10.22
N LEU A 36 7.55 -1.05 -10.30
CA LEU A 36 8.73 -1.90 -10.44
C LEU A 36 9.48 -1.65 -11.74
N GLU A 37 8.74 -1.47 -12.84
CA GLU A 37 9.29 -1.14 -14.16
C GLU A 37 9.94 0.25 -14.15
N ALA A 38 9.33 1.23 -13.48
CA ALA A 38 9.86 2.58 -13.39
C ALA A 38 11.08 2.73 -12.47
N THR A 39 11.28 1.82 -11.52
CA THR A 39 12.34 1.91 -10.50
C THR A 39 13.41 0.83 -10.64
N GLU A 40 13.29 -0.04 -11.64
CA GLU A 40 14.18 -1.18 -11.90
C GLU A 40 14.37 -2.10 -10.68
N GLN A 41 13.38 -2.16 -9.77
CA GLN A 41 13.48 -2.96 -8.55
C GLN A 41 13.28 -4.46 -8.82
N THR A 42 14.09 -5.28 -8.15
CA THR A 42 13.95 -6.72 -8.18
C THR A 42 13.06 -7.23 -7.04
N VAL A 43 11.83 -7.64 -7.36
CA VAL A 43 10.90 -8.36 -6.46
C VAL A 43 10.57 -9.74 -7.00
N SER A 44 9.75 -10.50 -6.25
CA SER A 44 9.30 -11.84 -6.61
C SER A 44 8.64 -11.90 -8.00
N ASP A 45 8.87 -13.01 -8.71
CA ASP A 45 8.31 -13.25 -10.04
C ASP A 45 6.77 -13.20 -10.05
N GLU A 46 6.14 -13.55 -8.92
CA GLU A 46 4.68 -13.50 -8.75
C GLU A 46 4.11 -12.08 -8.95
N ASN A 47 4.78 -11.05 -8.44
CA ASN A 47 4.31 -9.67 -8.54
C ASN A 47 4.63 -9.04 -9.90
N ARG A 48 5.49 -9.67 -10.70
CA ARG A 48 5.69 -9.35 -12.11
C ARG A 48 4.75 -10.07 -13.06
N ALA A 49 4.27 -11.26 -12.71
CA ALA A 49 3.40 -12.05 -13.58
C ALA A 49 2.10 -11.32 -13.96
N GLU A 50 1.68 -11.42 -15.22
CA GLU A 50 0.43 -10.83 -15.74
C GLU A 50 -0.84 -11.51 -15.21
N ALA A 51 -0.70 -12.75 -14.74
CA ALA A 51 -1.81 -13.47 -14.14
C ALA A 51 -2.38 -12.68 -12.95
N LYS A 52 -3.71 -12.50 -12.94
CA LYS A 52 -4.44 -11.79 -11.89
C LYS A 52 -4.00 -10.33 -11.71
N ALA A 53 -3.71 -9.63 -12.81
CA ALA A 53 -3.28 -8.22 -12.81
C ALA A 53 -4.17 -7.29 -11.98
N ASN A 54 -5.50 -7.53 -11.95
CA ASN A 54 -6.47 -6.74 -11.18
C ASN A 54 -6.66 -7.19 -9.73
N HIS A 55 -5.97 -8.25 -9.27
CA HIS A 55 -6.02 -8.66 -7.87
C HIS A 55 -5.10 -7.79 -7.02
N PRO A 56 -5.37 -7.68 -5.70
CA PRO A 56 -4.47 -7.04 -4.77
C PRO A 56 -3.05 -7.60 -4.87
N VAL A 57 -2.05 -6.71 -4.85
CA VAL A 57 -0.67 -7.12 -4.69
C VAL A 57 -0.47 -7.70 -3.28
N VAL A 58 0.28 -8.80 -3.19
CA VAL A 58 0.58 -9.50 -1.95
C VAL A 58 2.08 -9.74 -1.85
N ASN A 59 2.55 -10.26 -0.70
CA ASN A 59 3.98 -10.52 -0.47
C ASN A 59 4.86 -9.26 -0.64
N VAL A 60 4.34 -8.11 -0.21
CA VAL A 60 5.04 -6.81 -0.21
C VAL A 60 5.47 -6.50 1.22
N SER A 61 6.75 -6.16 1.42
CA SER A 61 7.22 -5.75 2.73
C SER A 61 6.67 -4.38 3.11
N TRP A 62 6.62 -4.06 4.40
CA TRP A 62 6.22 -2.72 4.85
C TRP A 62 7.12 -1.63 4.24
N TYR A 63 8.43 -1.88 4.11
CA TYR A 63 9.38 -0.95 3.51
C TYR A 63 9.08 -0.69 2.02
N ASP A 64 8.72 -1.73 1.29
CA ASP A 64 8.38 -1.59 -0.14
C ASP A 64 7.06 -0.84 -0.33
N ALA A 65 6.09 -1.05 0.55
CA ALA A 65 4.84 -0.30 0.53
C ALA A 65 5.08 1.21 0.75
N VAL A 66 5.96 1.59 1.67
CA VAL A 66 6.34 3.00 1.89
C VAL A 66 7.07 3.57 0.67
N ARG A 67 8.03 2.83 0.10
CA ARG A 67 8.75 3.25 -1.12
C ARG A 67 7.80 3.46 -2.30
N PHE A 68 6.82 2.58 -2.48
CA PHE A 68 5.78 2.72 -3.49
C PHE A 68 4.96 4.01 -3.27
N CYS A 69 4.51 4.28 -2.04
CA CYS A 69 3.78 5.51 -1.71
C CYS A 69 4.60 6.78 -1.98
N ASN A 70 5.90 6.76 -1.67
CA ASN A 70 6.80 7.88 -1.92
C ASN A 70 7.03 8.11 -3.41
N TRP A 71 7.26 7.04 -4.18
CA TRP A 71 7.34 7.13 -5.63
C TRP A 71 6.05 7.71 -6.24
N LEU A 72 4.89 7.21 -5.81
CA LEU A 72 3.60 7.69 -6.31
C LEU A 72 3.34 9.15 -5.93
N SER A 73 3.81 9.59 -4.77
CA SER A 73 3.70 11.00 -4.33
C SER A 73 4.51 11.91 -5.24
N ILE A 74 5.78 11.58 -5.48
CA ILE A 74 6.67 12.34 -6.36
C ILE A 74 6.11 12.38 -7.79
N ALA A 75 5.65 11.23 -8.31
CA ALA A 75 5.06 11.14 -9.65
C ALA A 75 3.81 12.02 -9.81
N ASN A 76 3.10 12.33 -8.72
CA ASN A 76 1.91 13.20 -8.71
C ASN A 76 2.21 14.63 -8.22
N GLY A 77 3.48 15.05 -8.20
CA GLY A 77 3.88 16.40 -7.79
C GLY A 77 3.68 16.70 -6.30
N ARG A 78 3.71 15.66 -5.46
CA ARG A 78 3.65 15.76 -3.99
C ARG A 78 5.00 15.43 -3.37
N GLU A 79 5.22 15.91 -2.16
CA GLU A 79 6.41 15.57 -1.37
C GLU A 79 6.34 14.11 -0.90
N ALA A 80 7.50 13.45 -0.86
CA ALA A 80 7.64 12.14 -0.22
C ALA A 80 7.62 12.31 1.31
N VAL A 81 7.11 11.30 2.01
CA VAL A 81 7.08 11.23 3.48
C VAL A 81 8.24 10.44 4.05
#